data_AF-A0A3R7BPP4-F1
#
_entry.id   AF-A0A3R7BPP4-F1
#
_cell.length_a   1.000
_cell.length_b   1.000
_cell.length_c   1.000
_cell.angle_alpha   90.00
_cell.angle_beta   90.00
_cell.angle_gamma   90.00
#
_symmetry.space_group_name_H-M   'P 1'
#
loop_
_entity.id
_entity.type
_entity.pdbx_description
1 polymer ?
#
loop_
_entity_poly.entity_id
_entity_poly.type
_entity_poly.pdbx_seq_one_letter_code
_entity_poly.pdbx_strand_id
1 'polypeptide(L)'
;MKLTVTRFTVVGWEKNAGGTLGGPLERIWGQDELFDVWWYPKIPEGGIPNDDLEIQLVWLQALRERGIHIKARDLAEYWLDCISYNPDEYGLHKTNLRKGLQPPVSGWYNNWFKNCMGSPIRSEIWACIAPGAPHVAARYAYQDAICDHAGGESVYGENFNAAVESAAFLIKDRERLLEIGLSMIPEDCLTSKAVRTAIRCFEKGLN
;
A
#
# COMPACT_ATOMS: atom_id res chain seq x y z
N MET A 1 -3.01 -13.50 -19.58
CA MET A 1 -3.89 -12.32 -19.38
C MET A 1 -5.19 -12.63 -18.62
N LYS A 2 -5.92 -13.73 -18.90
CA LYS A 2 -7.17 -14.07 -18.16
C LYS A 2 -6.98 -14.35 -16.65
N LEU A 3 -5.92 -15.06 -16.25
CA LEU A 3 -5.67 -15.39 -14.82
C LEU A 3 -5.39 -14.15 -13.94
N THR A 4 -4.67 -13.15 -14.47
CA THR A 4 -4.32 -11.92 -13.76
C THR A 4 -5.56 -11.06 -13.50
N VAL A 5 -6.47 -10.99 -14.47
CA VAL A 5 -7.71 -10.21 -14.36
C VAL A 5 -8.65 -10.80 -13.32
N THR A 6 -8.78 -12.14 -13.23
CA THR A 6 -9.62 -12.81 -12.22
C THR A 6 -9.06 -12.65 -10.80
N ARG A 7 -7.73 -12.57 -10.64
CA ARG A 7 -7.11 -12.39 -9.31
C ARG A 7 -7.15 -10.94 -8.83
N PHE A 8 -6.99 -9.98 -9.74
CA PHE A 8 -7.17 -8.57 -9.41
C PHE A 8 -8.62 -8.24 -9.00
N THR A 9 -9.62 -8.90 -9.60
CA THR A 9 -11.02 -8.72 -9.20
C THR A 9 -11.29 -9.18 -7.77
N VAL A 10 -10.63 -10.25 -7.31
CA VAL A 10 -10.77 -10.74 -5.92
C VAL A 10 -10.13 -9.78 -4.92
N VAL A 11 -8.91 -9.30 -5.21
CA VAL A 11 -8.22 -8.33 -4.34
C VAL A 11 -8.95 -6.98 -4.31
N GLY A 12 -9.47 -6.51 -5.44
CA GLY A 12 -10.32 -5.32 -5.47
C GLY A 12 -11.59 -5.46 -4.63
N TRP A 13 -12.18 -6.66 -4.54
CA TRP A 13 -13.32 -6.93 -3.66
C TRP A 13 -12.93 -6.95 -2.18
N GLU A 14 -11.80 -7.57 -1.83
CA GLU A 14 -11.28 -7.59 -0.46
C GLU A 14 -10.97 -6.17 0.02
N LYS A 15 -10.32 -5.35 -0.82
CA LYS A 15 -10.02 -3.95 -0.50
C LYS A 15 -11.29 -3.12 -0.36
N ASN A 16 -12.25 -3.26 -1.28
CA ASN A 16 -13.53 -2.58 -1.17
C ASN A 16 -14.29 -2.98 0.09
N ALA A 17 -14.27 -4.27 0.45
CA ALA A 17 -14.88 -4.76 1.68
C ALA A 17 -14.19 -4.16 2.92
N GLY A 18 -12.86 -4.18 2.95
CA GLY A 18 -12.06 -3.59 4.02
C GLY A 18 -12.36 -2.10 4.22
N GLY A 19 -12.30 -1.30 3.15
CA GLY A 19 -12.60 0.13 3.21
C GLY A 19 -14.07 0.44 3.54
N THR A 20 -15.02 -0.36 3.04
CA THR A 20 -16.45 -0.19 3.36
C THR A 20 -16.76 -0.48 4.83
N LEU A 21 -16.08 -1.46 5.42
CA LEU A 21 -16.25 -1.83 6.83
C LEU A 21 -15.44 -0.90 7.75
N GLY A 22 -14.21 -0.54 7.36
CA GLY A 22 -13.30 0.30 8.14
C GLY A 22 -13.64 1.79 8.12
N GLY A 23 -13.99 2.34 6.95
CA GLY A 23 -14.18 3.77 6.74
C GLY A 23 -15.11 4.48 7.74
N PRO A 24 -16.29 3.92 8.10
CA PRO A 24 -17.17 4.53 9.11
C PRO A 24 -16.58 4.62 10.53
N LEU A 25 -15.58 3.77 10.82
CA LEU A 25 -14.88 3.73 12.10
C LEU A 25 -13.67 4.67 12.14
N GLU A 26 -13.21 5.17 10.99
CA GLU A 26 -12.09 6.10 10.94
C GLU A 26 -12.41 7.37 11.74
N ARG A 27 -11.39 7.85 12.46
CA ARG A 27 -11.45 9.04 13.30
C ARG A 27 -10.23 9.89 13.00
N ILE A 28 -10.44 11.18 12.78
CA ILE A 28 -9.38 12.15 12.46
C ILE A 28 -8.24 12.12 13.48
N TRP A 29 -8.55 11.86 14.76
CA TRP A 29 -7.57 11.88 15.86
C TRP A 29 -7.36 10.51 16.52
N GLY A 30 -7.89 9.44 15.92
CA GLY A 30 -7.91 8.11 16.56
C GLY A 30 -8.71 8.10 17.87
N GLN A 31 -8.57 7.00 18.61
CA GLN A 31 -9.09 6.83 19.98
C GLN A 31 -8.19 5.84 20.73
N ASP A 32 -8.11 5.98 22.05
CA ASP A 32 -7.25 5.12 22.88
C ASP A 32 -7.82 3.69 23.03
N GLU A 33 -9.13 3.55 22.85
CA GLU A 33 -9.86 2.30 23.04
C GLU A 33 -9.96 1.52 21.73
N LEU A 34 -9.79 0.20 21.81
CA LEU A 34 -10.04 -0.68 20.68
C LEU A 34 -11.50 -0.57 20.23
N PHE A 35 -11.73 -0.62 18.91
CA PHE A 35 -13.08 -0.69 18.38
C PHE A 35 -13.75 -2.00 18.82
N ASP A 36 -14.83 -1.90 19.58
CA ASP A 36 -15.68 -3.04 19.93
C ASP A 36 -16.76 -3.24 18.85
N VAL A 37 -16.38 -3.96 17.78
CA VAL A 37 -17.23 -4.16 16.60
C VAL A 37 -17.51 -5.66 16.45
N TRP A 38 -18.73 -6.04 16.80
CA TRP A 38 -19.21 -7.43 16.67
C TRP A 38 -20.15 -7.63 15.48
N TRP A 39 -20.68 -6.54 14.89
CA TRP A 39 -21.65 -6.59 13.78
C TRP A 39 -21.76 -5.27 13.00
N TYR A 40 -21.98 -5.37 11.69
CA TYR A 40 -22.28 -4.23 10.81
C TYR A 40 -23.77 -4.23 10.43
N PRO A 41 -24.59 -3.34 11.01
CA PRO A 41 -26.04 -3.38 10.81
C PRO A 41 -26.48 -2.90 9.42
N LYS A 42 -25.66 -2.09 8.74
CA LYS A 42 -25.94 -1.56 7.40
C LYS A 42 -24.64 -1.47 6.60
N ILE A 43 -24.58 -2.16 5.48
CA ILE A 43 -23.52 -2.04 4.47
C ILE A 43 -24.16 -1.37 3.25
N PRO A 44 -23.69 -0.20 2.80
CA PRO A 44 -24.24 0.45 1.62
C PRO A 44 -24.00 -0.40 0.37
N GLU A 45 -25.00 -0.50 -0.49
CA GLU A 45 -24.88 -1.15 -1.79
C GLU A 45 -23.85 -0.40 -2.65
N GLY A 46 -22.89 -1.14 -3.23
CA GLY A 46 -21.80 -0.55 -4.02
C GLY A 46 -20.52 -0.23 -3.24
N GLY A 47 -20.56 -0.27 -1.89
CA GLY A 47 -19.41 0.06 -1.04
C GLY A 47 -19.23 1.56 -0.79
N ILE A 48 -18.26 1.92 0.04
CA ILE A 48 -17.91 3.31 0.36
C ILE A 48 -16.64 3.70 -0.42
N PRO A 49 -16.65 4.78 -1.21
CA PRO A 49 -15.45 5.29 -1.86
C PRO A 49 -14.33 5.59 -0.85
N ASN A 50 -13.12 5.12 -1.15
CA ASN A 50 -11.93 5.32 -0.33
C ASN A 50 -10.68 5.36 -1.25
N ASP A 51 -9.66 6.09 -0.81
CA ASP A 51 -8.40 6.25 -1.52
C ASP A 51 -7.63 4.93 -1.63
N ASP A 52 -7.71 4.11 -0.59
CA ASP A 52 -7.25 2.72 -0.48
C ASP A 52 -7.45 1.88 -1.77
N LEU A 53 -8.66 1.91 -2.36
CA LEU A 53 -8.98 1.21 -3.61
C LEU A 53 -8.82 2.10 -4.84
N GLU A 54 -9.24 3.36 -4.77
CA GLU A 54 -9.27 4.26 -5.93
C GLU A 54 -7.87 4.44 -6.54
N ILE A 55 -6.83 4.62 -5.72
CA ILE A 55 -5.47 4.82 -6.22
C ILE A 55 -4.96 3.55 -6.91
N GLN A 56 -5.28 2.36 -6.38
CA GLN A 56 -4.90 1.09 -7.01
C GLN A 56 -5.56 0.90 -8.39
N LEU A 57 -6.78 1.42 -8.59
CA LEU A 57 -7.43 1.42 -9.89
C LEU A 57 -6.73 2.39 -10.87
N VAL A 58 -6.24 3.52 -10.39
CA VAL A 58 -5.39 4.44 -11.18
C VAL A 58 -4.09 3.75 -11.59
N TRP A 59 -3.45 2.97 -10.71
CA TRP A 59 -2.27 2.16 -11.05
C TRP A 59 -2.55 1.09 -12.09
N LEU A 60 -3.69 0.40 -11.99
CA LEU A 60 -4.11 -0.52 -13.03
C LEU A 60 -4.31 0.21 -14.37
N GLN A 61 -4.90 1.40 -14.37
CA GLN A 61 -5.06 2.20 -15.58
C GLN A 61 -3.70 2.61 -16.16
N ALA A 62 -2.77 3.07 -15.33
CA ALA A 62 -1.41 3.43 -15.74
C ALA A 62 -0.69 2.25 -16.41
N LEU A 63 -0.79 1.05 -15.83
CA LEU A 63 -0.23 -0.17 -16.41
C LEU A 63 -0.86 -0.54 -17.75
N ARG A 64 -2.17 -0.33 -17.92
CA ARG A 64 -2.88 -0.59 -19.18
C ARG A 64 -2.42 0.33 -20.31
N GLU A 65 -2.14 1.58 -19.99
CA GLU A 65 -1.77 2.61 -20.96
C GLU A 65 -0.26 2.66 -21.25
N ARG A 66 0.58 2.53 -20.22
CA ARG A 66 2.05 2.67 -20.31
C ARG A 66 2.79 1.32 -20.35
N GLY A 67 2.11 0.22 -20.02
CA GLY A 67 2.69 -1.12 -19.97
C GLY A 67 3.45 -1.41 -18.68
N ILE A 68 4.17 -2.54 -18.65
CA ILE A 68 4.82 -3.09 -17.44
C ILE A 68 6.16 -2.41 -17.07
N HIS A 69 6.55 -1.34 -17.74
CA HIS A 69 7.83 -0.67 -17.50
C HIS A 69 7.67 0.69 -16.82
N ILE A 70 6.51 0.92 -16.18
CA ILE A 70 6.21 2.11 -15.40
C ILE A 70 7.26 2.37 -14.31
N LYS A 71 7.53 3.65 -14.09
CA LYS A 71 8.40 4.16 -13.04
C LYS A 71 7.67 5.23 -12.24
N ALA A 72 8.25 5.65 -11.13
CA ALA A 72 7.72 6.71 -10.28
C ALA A 72 7.35 7.99 -11.05
N ARG A 73 8.13 8.34 -12.07
CA ARG A 73 7.82 9.51 -12.92
C ARG A 73 6.52 9.33 -13.71
N ASP A 74 6.27 8.13 -14.24
CA ASP A 74 5.01 7.86 -14.94
C ASP A 74 3.85 7.95 -13.95
N LEU A 75 3.98 7.33 -12.77
CA LEU A 75 2.97 7.38 -11.71
C LEU A 75 2.70 8.81 -11.22
N ALA A 76 3.71 9.68 -11.19
CA ALA A 76 3.58 11.08 -10.84
C ALA A 76 2.69 11.89 -11.81
N GLU A 77 2.63 11.50 -13.09
CA GLU A 77 1.68 12.09 -14.05
C GLU A 77 0.24 11.73 -13.67
N TYR A 78 -0.02 10.44 -13.38
CA TYR A 78 -1.33 9.98 -12.94
C TYR A 78 -1.75 10.56 -11.58
N TRP A 79 -0.81 10.83 -10.67
CA TRP A 79 -1.08 11.57 -9.43
C TRP A 79 -1.69 12.95 -9.71
N LEU A 80 -1.16 13.68 -10.70
CA LEU A 80 -1.66 15.01 -11.04
C LEU A 80 -2.96 14.97 -11.85
N ASP A 81 -3.11 13.98 -12.73
CA ASP A 81 -4.19 13.92 -13.71
C ASP A 81 -5.43 13.18 -13.19
N CYS A 82 -5.25 12.17 -12.33
CA CYS A 82 -6.34 11.27 -11.92
C CYS A 82 -6.75 11.41 -10.46
N ILE A 83 -5.90 11.96 -9.59
CA ILE A 83 -6.14 12.01 -8.14
C ILE A 83 -6.40 13.45 -7.69
N SER A 84 -7.65 13.76 -7.33
CA SER A 84 -8.09 15.13 -7.06
C SER A 84 -7.93 15.58 -5.60
N TYR A 85 -8.14 14.68 -4.64
CA TYR A 85 -8.09 14.97 -3.19
C TYR A 85 -6.66 15.19 -2.69
N ASN A 86 -6.49 16.02 -1.65
CA ASN A 86 -5.17 16.47 -1.17
C ASN A 86 -4.99 16.41 0.37
N PRO A 87 -5.47 15.38 1.09
CA PRO A 87 -5.10 15.22 2.50
C PRO A 87 -3.58 14.98 2.62
N ASP A 88 -2.99 15.45 3.72
CA ASP A 88 -1.69 15.02 4.23
C ASP A 88 -0.57 14.87 3.16
N GLU A 89 0.05 13.70 3.05
CA GLU A 89 1.12 13.41 2.08
C GLU A 89 0.68 13.64 0.63
N TYR A 90 -0.60 13.42 0.31
CA TYR A 90 -1.12 13.56 -1.05
C TYR A 90 -1.08 15.02 -1.51
N GLY A 91 -1.45 15.94 -0.62
CA GLY A 91 -1.37 17.37 -0.91
C GLY A 91 0.06 17.90 -0.99
N LEU A 92 0.91 17.47 -0.06
CA LEU A 92 2.31 17.92 0.00
C LEU A 92 3.10 17.47 -1.22
N HIS A 93 3.04 16.19 -1.59
CA HIS A 93 3.80 15.70 -2.74
C HIS A 93 3.26 16.28 -4.06
N LYS A 94 1.94 16.42 -4.24
CA LYS A 94 1.38 17.05 -5.46
C LYS A 94 1.76 18.52 -5.57
N THR A 95 1.88 19.23 -4.45
CA THR A 95 2.43 20.60 -4.44
C THR A 95 3.88 20.61 -4.93
N ASN A 96 4.68 19.63 -4.51
CA ASN A 96 6.06 19.48 -4.97
C ASN A 96 6.15 19.14 -6.46
N LEU A 97 5.31 18.21 -6.95
CA LEU A 97 5.21 17.85 -8.36
C LEU A 97 4.87 19.07 -9.24
N ARG A 98 3.88 19.88 -8.81
CA ARG A 98 3.50 21.12 -9.52
C ARG A 98 4.60 22.18 -9.52
N LYS A 99 5.52 22.14 -8.55
CA LYS A 99 6.73 22.97 -8.50
C LYS A 99 7.90 22.40 -9.33
N GLY A 100 7.68 21.27 -10.01
CA GLY A 100 8.68 20.61 -10.85
C GLY A 100 9.61 19.66 -10.09
N LEU A 101 9.39 19.43 -8.79
CA LEU A 101 10.16 18.47 -8.01
C LEU A 101 9.63 17.07 -8.31
N GLN A 102 10.41 16.26 -9.01
CA GLN A 102 10.04 14.90 -9.41
C GLN A 102 10.36 13.87 -8.30
N PRO A 103 9.75 12.67 -8.32
CA PRO A 103 10.15 11.59 -7.41
C PRO A 103 11.65 11.27 -7.57
N PRO A 104 12.37 10.96 -6.47
CA PRO A 104 11.88 10.81 -5.10
C PRO A 104 11.73 12.14 -4.33
N VAL A 105 12.16 13.27 -4.89
CA VAL A 105 12.14 14.56 -4.17
C VAL A 105 10.72 15.01 -3.84
N SER A 106 9.74 14.70 -4.71
CA SER A 106 8.32 15.01 -4.46
C SER A 106 7.79 14.41 -3.16
N GLY A 107 8.14 13.15 -2.86
CA GLY A 107 7.69 12.45 -1.66
C GLY A 107 8.54 12.75 -0.42
N TRP A 108 9.76 13.25 -0.60
CA TRP A 108 10.69 13.52 0.51
C TRP A 108 10.61 14.96 1.03
N TYR A 109 10.56 15.94 0.13
CA TYR A 109 10.73 17.34 0.46
C TYR A 109 9.49 17.92 1.16
N ASN A 110 9.69 18.59 2.30
CA ASN A 110 8.61 19.24 3.06
C ASN A 110 7.41 18.31 3.33
N ASN A 111 7.69 17.03 3.60
CA ASN A 111 6.68 16.01 3.85
C ASN A 111 6.89 15.34 5.21
N TRP A 112 5.99 15.64 6.15
CA TRP A 112 6.01 15.07 7.51
C TRP A 112 5.29 13.72 7.60
N PHE A 113 4.52 13.35 6.57
CA PHE A 113 3.69 12.16 6.54
C PHE A 113 4.37 10.95 5.88
N LYS A 114 5.62 11.06 5.44
CA LYS A 114 6.37 9.98 4.78
C LYS A 114 6.53 8.66 5.55
N ASN A 115 6.09 8.60 6.82
CA ASN A 115 6.08 7.40 7.66
C ASN A 115 4.65 6.86 7.94
N CYS A 116 3.60 7.47 7.36
CA CYS A 116 2.20 7.05 7.55
C CYS A 116 1.84 5.81 6.71
N MET A 117 0.56 5.45 6.63
CA MET A 117 0.12 4.23 5.94
C MET A 117 -0.25 4.45 4.46
N GLY A 118 -0.19 5.68 3.93
CA GLY A 118 -0.72 6.02 2.60
C GLY A 118 -0.15 5.24 1.42
N SER A 119 1.13 4.82 1.47
CA SER A 119 1.72 3.89 0.49
C SER A 119 1.45 2.42 0.81
N PRO A 120 1.69 1.92 2.05
CA PRO A 120 1.43 0.53 2.40
C PRO A 120 0.03 0.00 2.09
N ILE A 121 -1.01 0.84 2.14
CA ILE A 121 -2.39 0.47 1.78
C ILE A 121 -2.58 0.20 0.28
N ARG A 122 -1.56 0.40 -0.57
CA ARG A 122 -1.64 0.25 -2.03
C ARG A 122 -0.85 -0.95 -2.55
N SER A 123 -0.32 -1.81 -1.69
CA SER A 123 0.59 -2.89 -2.05
C SER A 123 -0.05 -3.98 -2.92
N GLU A 124 -1.36 -4.19 -2.82
CA GLU A 124 -2.02 -5.39 -3.31
C GLU A 124 -2.08 -5.45 -4.84
N ILE A 125 -2.21 -4.31 -5.53
CA ILE A 125 -2.08 -4.22 -7.00
C ILE A 125 -0.72 -4.73 -7.48
N TRP A 126 0.37 -4.38 -6.79
CA TRP A 126 1.72 -4.76 -7.17
C TRP A 126 1.95 -6.26 -7.00
N ALA A 127 1.40 -6.84 -5.94
CA ALA A 127 1.36 -8.28 -5.75
C ALA A 127 0.56 -9.01 -6.84
N CYS A 128 -0.61 -8.45 -7.22
CA CYS A 128 -1.48 -9.04 -8.25
C CYS A 128 -0.85 -9.10 -9.65
N ILE A 129 -0.05 -8.09 -10.01
CA ILE A 129 0.60 -8.05 -11.33
C ILE A 129 1.90 -8.86 -11.36
N ALA A 130 2.46 -9.18 -10.20
CA ALA A 130 3.68 -9.97 -10.04
C ALA A 130 3.49 -11.16 -9.08
N PRO A 131 2.52 -12.07 -9.33
CA PRO A 131 2.24 -13.16 -8.41
C PRO A 131 3.39 -14.18 -8.38
N GLY A 132 3.83 -14.56 -7.19
CA GLY A 132 4.98 -15.46 -7.02
C GLY A 132 6.32 -14.84 -7.37
N ALA A 133 6.38 -13.52 -7.60
CA ALA A 133 7.59 -12.76 -7.89
C ALA A 133 7.77 -11.59 -6.91
N PRO A 134 8.08 -11.86 -5.62
CA PRO A 134 8.11 -10.83 -4.56
C PRO A 134 9.06 -9.67 -4.84
N HIS A 135 10.23 -9.96 -5.43
CA HIS A 135 11.21 -8.94 -5.82
C HIS A 135 10.70 -7.99 -6.90
N VAL A 136 9.81 -8.45 -7.79
CA VAL A 136 9.18 -7.61 -8.81
C VAL A 136 8.07 -6.76 -8.17
N ALA A 137 7.24 -7.36 -7.32
CA ALA A 137 6.19 -6.65 -6.58
C ALA A 137 6.79 -5.51 -5.71
N ALA A 138 7.81 -5.82 -4.92
CA ALA A 138 8.52 -4.84 -4.10
C ALA A 138 9.18 -3.74 -4.94
N ARG A 139 9.65 -4.04 -6.16
CA ARG A 139 10.18 -3.01 -7.06
C ARG A 139 9.10 -2.03 -7.52
N TYR A 140 7.90 -2.52 -7.85
CA TYR A 140 6.80 -1.63 -8.22
C TYR A 140 6.31 -0.81 -7.02
N ALA A 141 6.13 -1.45 -5.86
CA ALA A 141 5.81 -0.78 -4.60
C ALA A 141 6.81 0.34 -4.29
N TYR A 142 8.11 0.10 -4.48
CA TYR A 142 9.11 1.15 -4.32
C TYR A 142 8.93 2.31 -5.30
N GLN A 143 8.57 2.04 -6.58
CA GLN A 143 8.32 3.11 -7.55
C GLN A 143 7.06 3.91 -7.19
N ASP A 144 6.04 3.27 -6.62
CA ASP A 144 4.84 3.93 -6.09
C ASP A 144 5.20 4.79 -4.88
N ALA A 145 5.68 4.17 -3.81
CA ALA A 145 5.91 4.80 -2.51
C ALA A 145 6.83 6.03 -2.58
N ILE A 146 7.83 6.06 -3.46
CA ILE A 146 8.73 7.23 -3.53
C ILE A 146 8.08 8.47 -4.16
N CYS A 147 6.90 8.34 -4.77
CA CYS A 147 6.15 9.49 -5.29
C CYS A 147 5.74 10.43 -4.16
N ASP A 148 5.28 9.87 -3.03
CA ASP A 148 4.63 10.58 -1.93
C ASP A 148 5.20 10.26 -0.54
N HIS A 149 6.08 9.26 -0.38
CA HIS A 149 6.65 8.85 0.92
C HIS A 149 8.17 8.64 0.92
N ALA A 150 8.89 9.17 -0.08
CA ALA A 150 10.32 8.91 -0.22
C ALA A 150 11.14 9.15 1.06
N GLY A 151 11.93 8.14 1.43
CA GLY A 151 12.85 8.18 2.57
C GLY A 151 12.19 8.03 3.94
N GLY A 152 10.92 7.62 4.01
CA GLY A 152 10.27 7.22 5.26
C GLY A 152 9.91 5.73 5.31
N GLU A 153 9.41 5.30 6.45
CA GLU A 153 9.07 3.89 6.75
C GLU A 153 7.96 3.34 5.87
N SER A 154 7.10 4.19 5.32
CA SER A 154 6.00 3.76 4.44
C SER A 154 6.50 3.05 3.18
N VAL A 155 7.65 3.48 2.64
CA VAL A 155 8.31 2.79 1.52
C VAL A 155 8.66 1.36 1.90
N TYR A 156 9.14 1.14 3.12
CA TYR A 156 9.45 -0.20 3.60
C TYR A 156 8.19 -1.01 3.91
N GLY A 157 7.16 -0.37 4.47
CA GLY A 157 5.85 -0.99 4.69
C GLY A 157 5.23 -1.51 3.39
N GLU A 158 5.21 -0.70 2.32
CA GLU A 158 4.65 -1.11 1.03
C GLU A 158 5.48 -2.22 0.38
N ASN A 159 6.81 -2.10 0.39
CA ASN A 159 7.70 -3.15 -0.13
C ASN A 159 7.51 -4.48 0.61
N PHE A 160 7.39 -4.44 1.94
CA PHE A 160 7.16 -5.61 2.78
C PHE A 160 5.82 -6.25 2.44
N ASN A 161 4.73 -5.48 2.45
CA ASN A 161 3.38 -5.98 2.17
C ASN A 161 3.29 -6.59 0.76
N ALA A 162 3.74 -5.86 -0.27
CA ALA A 162 3.68 -6.31 -1.65
C ALA A 162 4.47 -7.61 -1.87
N ALA A 163 5.59 -7.78 -1.18
CA ALA A 163 6.39 -9.00 -1.24
C ALA A 163 5.70 -10.20 -0.57
N VAL A 164 5.11 -9.99 0.61
CA VAL A 164 4.35 -11.01 1.35
C VAL A 164 3.14 -11.46 0.52
N GLU A 165 2.34 -10.52 0.05
CA GLU A 165 1.15 -10.77 -0.76
C GLU A 165 1.48 -11.48 -2.08
N SER A 166 2.55 -11.04 -2.75
CA SER A 166 3.04 -11.70 -3.98
C SER A 166 3.43 -13.15 -3.72
N ALA A 167 4.14 -13.43 -2.62
CA ALA A 167 4.56 -14.77 -2.24
C ALA A 167 3.37 -15.66 -1.85
N ALA A 168 2.34 -15.09 -1.21
CA ALA A 168 1.16 -15.79 -0.73
C ALA A 168 0.34 -16.46 -1.85
N PHE A 169 0.52 -16.04 -3.11
CA PHE A 169 -0.07 -16.74 -4.25
C PHE A 169 0.43 -18.17 -4.42
N LEU A 170 1.62 -18.50 -3.93
CA LEU A 170 2.27 -19.80 -4.10
C LEU A 170 2.66 -20.46 -2.77
N ILE A 171 2.84 -19.68 -1.69
CA ILE A 171 3.34 -20.13 -0.40
C ILE A 171 2.24 -19.97 0.66
N LYS A 172 1.98 -21.04 1.43
CA LYS A 172 0.99 -21.03 2.53
C LYS A 172 1.61 -20.92 3.92
N ASP A 173 2.91 -21.19 4.02
CA ASP A 173 3.63 -21.16 5.29
C ASP A 173 3.83 -19.71 5.75
N ARG A 174 3.24 -19.35 6.89
CA ARG A 174 3.21 -17.96 7.36
C ARG A 174 4.60 -17.44 7.74
N GLU A 175 5.41 -18.27 8.37
CA GLU A 175 6.76 -17.90 8.80
C GLU A 175 7.61 -17.60 7.57
N ARG A 176 7.51 -18.45 6.55
CA ARG A 176 8.20 -18.26 5.27
C ARG A 176 7.75 -17.00 4.54
N LEU A 177 6.46 -16.66 4.59
CA LEU A 177 5.95 -15.41 4.02
C LEU A 177 6.56 -14.19 4.71
N LEU A 178 6.62 -14.19 6.06
CA LEU A 178 7.23 -13.11 6.84
C LEU A 178 8.72 -12.98 6.56
N GLU A 179 9.45 -14.09 6.44
CA GLU A 179 10.87 -14.10 6.03
C GLU A 179 11.08 -13.45 4.66
N ILE A 180 10.23 -13.78 3.68
CA ILE A 180 10.30 -13.19 2.34
C ILE A 180 10.07 -11.69 2.39
N GLY A 181 9.03 -11.24 3.10
CA GLY A 181 8.76 -9.81 3.29
C GLY A 181 9.94 -9.09 3.92
N LEU A 182 10.47 -9.62 5.03
CA LEU A 182 11.61 -9.04 5.75
C LEU A 182 12.87 -8.97 4.88
N SER A 183 13.05 -9.89 3.93
CA SER A 183 14.20 -9.88 3.02
C SER A 183 14.16 -8.76 1.96
N MET A 184 13.02 -8.07 1.80
CA MET A 184 12.83 -6.98 0.82
C MET A 184 13.03 -5.58 1.43
N ILE A 185 13.34 -5.48 2.72
CA ILE A 185 13.53 -4.22 3.44
C ILE A 185 14.83 -4.22 4.25
N PRO A 186 15.39 -3.04 4.60
CA PRO A 186 16.56 -2.96 5.47
C PRO A 186 16.30 -3.62 6.83
N GLU A 187 17.26 -4.38 7.34
CA GLU A 187 17.10 -5.10 8.60
C GLU A 187 16.87 -4.16 9.80
N ASP A 188 17.45 -2.96 9.75
CA ASP A 188 17.47 -1.96 10.81
C ASP A 188 16.36 -0.90 10.72
N CYS A 189 15.49 -0.94 9.71
CA CYS A 189 14.33 -0.04 9.64
C CYS A 189 13.30 -0.34 10.74
N LEU A 190 12.45 0.63 11.07
CA LEU A 190 11.45 0.47 12.13
C LEU A 190 10.41 -0.59 11.76
N THR A 191 10.03 -0.68 10.49
CA THR A 191 9.10 -1.70 9.97
C THR A 191 9.63 -3.12 10.24
N SER A 192 10.89 -3.42 9.88
CA SER A 192 11.54 -4.71 10.16
C SER A 192 11.57 -5.01 11.66
N LYS A 193 11.95 -4.02 12.48
CA LYS A 193 11.98 -4.15 13.95
C LYS A 193 10.59 -4.44 14.52
N ALA A 194 9.54 -3.76 14.04
CA ALA A 194 8.17 -3.97 14.48
C ALA A 194 7.68 -5.38 14.16
N VAL A 195 7.84 -5.82 12.91
CA VAL A 195 7.45 -7.18 12.47
C VAL A 195 8.19 -8.25 13.27
N ARG A 196 9.52 -8.14 13.41
CA ARG A 196 10.30 -9.10 14.20
C ARG A 196 9.92 -9.09 15.67
N THR A 197 9.50 -7.95 16.21
CA THR A 197 9.02 -7.86 17.59
C THR A 197 7.68 -8.57 17.75
N ALA A 198 6.75 -8.39 16.82
CA ALA A 198 5.48 -9.11 16.82
C ALA A 198 5.70 -10.64 16.74
N ILE A 199 6.60 -11.11 15.87
CA ILE A 199 6.98 -12.52 15.77
C ILE A 199 7.49 -13.05 17.12
N ARG A 200 8.47 -12.36 17.74
CA ARG A 200 8.99 -12.76 19.05
C ARG A 200 7.94 -12.74 20.16
N CYS A 201 7.00 -11.81 20.12
CA CYS A 201 5.90 -11.77 21.10
C CYS A 201 4.98 -12.98 20.96
N PHE A 202 4.61 -13.31 19.71
CA PHE A 202 3.80 -14.48 19.39
C PHE A 202 4.49 -15.79 19.82
N GLU A 203 5.78 -15.95 19.52
CA GLU A 203 6.58 -17.12 19.94
C GLU A 203 6.65 -17.29 21.47
N LYS A 204 6.57 -16.17 22.21
CA LYS A 204 6.53 -16.16 23.67
C LYS A 204 5.14 -16.35 24.26
N GLY A 205 4.10 -16.50 23.43
CA GLY A 205 2.71 -16.65 23.86
C GLY A 205 2.08 -15.38 24.43
N LEU A 206 2.59 -14.20 24.05
CA LEU A 206 1.90 -12.93 24.31
C LEU A 206 0.74 -12.80 23.32
N ASN A 207 -0.49 -12.78 23.84
CA ASN A 207 -1.74 -12.63 23.08
C ASN A 207 -2.37 -11.26 23.35
#